data_AF-A0A9W9D3H5-F1
#
_entry.id   AF-A0A9W9D3H5-F1
#
_cell.length_a   1.000
_cell.length_b   1.000
_cell.length_c   1.000
_cell.angle_alpha   90.00
_cell.angle_beta   90.00
_cell.angle_gamma   90.00
#
_symmetry.space_group_name_H-M   'P 1'
#
loop_
_entity.id
_entity.type
_entity.pdbx_description
1 polymer ?
#
loop_
_entity_poly.entity_id
_entity_poly.type
_entity_poly.pdbx_seq_one_letter_code
_entity_poly.pdbx_strand_id
1 'polypeptide(L)'
;MDFGKAIGIALSTFAITNIDDLFVLVTFFAEASTSSNLTPLKIVLGQYIGLSIIIALSMIGFALAFAVPTEPIGFLGLLPIMVGIWRAIDLFIPLEEKEETAQDKLATLRSVGKVAAVTLMNGGDNVGTYTPLFSQAKGGEIAVYVVVYYIMLGVWCFAAYLTMGQKHLLRLVQKYAAWLLPLLYVSLGIFIIVNSECYPWAVEEIDKDTDTDPGKTVLAVATVSLVGLCTGGLVADVLVKK
;
A
#
# COMPACT_ATOMS: atom_id res chain seq x y z
N MET A 1 25.14 -4.91 2.52
CA MET A 1 23.96 -4.04 2.46
C MET A 1 24.33 -2.82 1.65
N ASP A 2 23.63 -2.58 0.55
CA ASP A 2 23.81 -1.36 -0.24
C ASP A 2 22.85 -0.29 0.32
N PHE A 3 23.41 0.60 1.13
CA PHE A 3 22.64 1.61 1.84
C PHE A 3 21.96 2.60 0.90
N GLY A 4 22.59 2.94 -0.23
CA GLY A 4 22.02 3.84 -1.24
C GLY A 4 20.81 3.22 -1.91
N LYS A 5 20.91 1.94 -2.29
CA LYS A 5 19.78 1.18 -2.83
C LYS A 5 18.62 1.07 -1.83
N ALA A 6 18.92 0.78 -0.56
CA ALA A 6 17.89 0.67 0.49
C ALA A 6 17.14 2.00 0.70
N ILE A 7 17.85 3.13 0.74
CA ILE A 7 17.22 4.45 0.83
C ILE A 7 16.35 4.72 -0.40
N GLY A 8 16.87 4.45 -1.61
CA GLY A 8 16.13 4.67 -2.85
C GLY A 8 14.83 3.87 -2.92
N ILE A 9 14.87 2.61 -2.49
CA ILE A 9 13.69 1.76 -2.36
C ILE A 9 12.72 2.37 -1.35
N ALA A 10 13.17 2.71 -0.14
CA ALA A 10 12.31 3.27 0.90
C ALA A 10 11.64 4.60 0.48
N LEU A 11 12.39 5.51 -0.14
CA LEU A 11 11.85 6.77 -0.64
C LEU A 11 10.76 6.52 -1.69
N SER A 12 11.04 5.60 -2.62
CA SER A 12 10.13 5.28 -3.71
C SER A 12 8.87 4.60 -3.18
N THR A 13 9.00 3.55 -2.36
CA THR A 13 7.87 2.80 -1.83
C THR A 13 6.99 3.67 -0.95
N PHE A 14 7.58 4.46 -0.04
CA PHE A 14 6.81 5.41 0.77
C PHE A 14 6.06 6.43 -0.10
N ALA A 15 6.73 7.00 -1.11
CA ALA A 15 6.11 7.98 -1.97
C ALA A 15 4.95 7.40 -2.79
N ILE A 16 5.11 6.17 -3.30
CA ILE A 16 4.06 5.45 -4.03
C ILE A 16 2.87 5.20 -3.10
N THR A 17 3.10 4.69 -1.90
CA THR A 17 2.04 4.22 -1.02
C THR A 17 1.29 5.34 -0.30
N ASN A 18 1.85 6.53 -0.17
CA ASN A 18 1.20 7.59 0.59
C ASN A 18 0.63 8.72 -0.29
N ILE A 19 0.84 8.73 -1.62
CA ILE A 19 0.47 9.88 -2.50
C ILE A 19 -0.99 10.30 -2.44
N ASP A 20 -1.86 9.33 -2.22
CA ASP A 20 -3.27 9.53 -1.92
C ASP A 20 -3.53 10.07 -0.51
N ASP A 21 -2.81 9.59 0.51
CA ASP A 21 -2.87 10.14 1.87
C ASP A 21 -2.52 11.64 1.92
N LEU A 22 -1.71 12.16 0.99
CA LEU A 22 -1.45 13.61 0.91
C LEU A 22 -2.74 14.42 0.73
N PHE A 23 -3.72 13.90 -0.03
CA PHE A 23 -4.99 14.60 -0.28
C PHE A 23 -5.84 14.68 0.98
N VAL A 24 -5.90 13.57 1.72
CA VAL A 24 -6.59 13.51 3.01
C VAL A 24 -5.89 14.38 4.04
N LEU A 25 -4.56 14.36 4.07
CA LEU A 25 -3.75 15.17 4.96
C LEU A 25 -3.91 16.67 4.71
N VAL A 26 -3.93 17.08 3.44
CA VAL A 26 -4.24 18.47 3.04
C VAL A 26 -5.63 18.88 3.53
N THR A 27 -6.62 17.99 3.41
CA THR A 27 -7.98 18.25 3.88
C THR A 27 -8.03 18.44 5.39
N PHE A 28 -7.30 17.62 6.16
CA PHE A 28 -7.17 17.81 7.61
C PHE A 28 -6.51 19.13 7.97
N PHE A 29 -5.43 19.53 7.31
CA PHE A 29 -4.79 20.82 7.57
C PHE A 29 -5.70 22.01 7.19
N ALA A 30 -6.47 21.88 6.11
CA ALA A 30 -7.49 22.87 5.76
C ALA A 30 -8.60 22.93 6.82
N GLU A 31 -9.09 21.80 7.34
CA GLU A 31 -10.07 21.74 8.44
C GLU A 31 -9.51 22.43 9.71
N ALA A 32 -8.23 22.16 10.05
CA ALA A 32 -7.57 22.78 11.20
C ALA A 32 -7.36 24.29 11.07
N SER A 33 -7.39 24.85 9.85
CA SER A 33 -7.34 26.30 9.63
C SER A 33 -8.65 27.01 9.96
N THR A 34 -9.77 26.27 10.00
CA THR A 34 -11.12 26.81 10.18
C THR A 34 -11.78 26.35 11.49
N SER A 35 -11.40 25.18 12.02
CA SER A 35 -11.96 24.57 13.23
C SER A 35 -11.01 24.65 14.42
N SER A 36 -11.53 25.01 15.60
CA SER A 36 -10.74 25.06 16.85
C SER A 36 -10.45 23.68 17.47
N ASN A 37 -11.16 22.64 17.03
CA ASN A 37 -11.06 21.29 17.61
C ASN A 37 -9.89 20.46 17.05
N LEU A 38 -9.46 20.77 15.83
CA LEU A 38 -8.37 20.10 15.12
C LEU A 38 -7.19 21.06 14.99
N THR A 39 -6.01 20.66 15.44
CA THR A 39 -4.80 21.48 15.34
C THR A 39 -3.75 20.77 14.51
N PRO A 40 -2.82 21.50 13.85
CA PRO A 40 -1.71 20.92 13.11
C PRO A 40 -0.94 19.85 13.89
N LEU A 41 -0.69 20.10 15.18
CA LEU A 41 0.00 19.14 16.04
C LEU A 41 -0.79 17.83 16.22
N LYS A 42 -2.12 17.91 16.39
CA LYS A 42 -2.97 16.71 16.52
C LYS A 42 -3.02 15.89 15.23
N ILE A 43 -2.96 16.56 14.08
CA ILE A 43 -2.86 15.89 12.77
C ILE A 43 -1.55 15.14 12.66
N VAL A 44 -0.43 15.80 12.93
CA VAL A 44 0.90 15.17 12.90
C VAL A 44 0.93 13.98 13.86
N LEU A 45 0.51 14.14 15.12
CA LEU A 45 0.46 13.04 16.08
C LEU A 45 -0.41 11.87 15.59
N GLY A 46 -1.58 12.16 15.03
CA GLY A 46 -2.47 11.14 14.47
C GLY A 46 -1.83 10.37 13.33
N GLN A 47 -1.14 11.07 12.42
CA GLN A 47 -0.41 10.46 11.30
C GLN A 47 0.73 9.56 11.78
N TYR A 48 1.54 10.01 12.75
CA TYR A 48 2.61 9.18 13.31
C TYR A 48 2.06 7.93 14.00
N ILE A 49 0.95 8.05 14.74
CA ILE A 49 0.28 6.89 15.35
C ILE A 49 -0.25 5.94 14.27
N GLY A 50 -0.95 6.47 13.25
CA GLY A 50 -1.50 5.68 12.15
C GLY A 50 -0.41 4.92 11.40
N LEU A 51 0.67 5.60 11.01
CA LEU A 51 1.82 4.97 10.36
C LEU A 51 2.49 3.94 11.27
N SER A 52 2.59 4.18 12.58
CA SER A 52 3.15 3.21 13.52
C SER A 52 2.33 1.91 13.53
N ILE A 53 1.00 2.01 13.50
CA ILE A 53 0.11 0.85 13.44
C ILE A 53 0.27 0.11 12.11
N ILE A 54 0.33 0.82 10.98
CA ILE A 54 0.57 0.24 9.65
C ILE A 54 1.90 -0.51 9.61
N ILE A 55 2.99 0.10 10.10
CA ILE A 55 4.30 -0.54 10.17
C ILE A 55 4.22 -1.78 11.08
N ALA A 56 3.56 -1.69 12.24
CA ALA A 56 3.40 -2.84 13.14
C ALA A 56 2.63 -3.99 12.48
N LEU A 57 1.52 -3.71 11.79
CA LEU A 57 0.75 -4.71 11.05
C LEU A 57 1.59 -5.34 9.92
N SER A 58 2.37 -4.54 9.21
CA SER A 58 3.27 -5.01 8.16
C SER A 58 4.37 -5.91 8.72
N MET A 59 4.92 -5.57 9.90
CA MET A 59 5.90 -6.37 10.62
C MET A 59 5.30 -7.68 11.15
N ILE A 60 4.03 -7.68 11.57
CA ILE A 60 3.31 -8.91 11.94
C ILE A 60 3.12 -9.81 10.72
N GLY A 61 2.66 -9.25 9.58
CA GLY A 61 2.54 -9.99 8.32
C GLY A 61 3.88 -10.60 7.88
N PHE A 62 4.95 -9.83 8.01
CA PHE A 62 6.32 -10.29 7.81
C PHE A 62 6.73 -11.42 8.78
N ALA A 63 6.45 -11.27 10.07
CA ALA A 63 6.78 -12.29 11.08
C ALA A 63 6.02 -13.59 10.85
N LEU A 64 4.77 -13.52 10.37
CA LEU A 64 4.00 -14.69 9.96
C LEU A 64 4.59 -15.36 8.71
N ALA A 65 5.16 -14.58 7.78
CA ALA A 65 5.83 -15.13 6.60
C ALA A 65 7.09 -15.95 6.95
N PHE A 66 7.77 -15.66 8.08
CA PHE A 66 8.89 -16.49 8.55
C PHE A 66 8.49 -17.88 9.05
N ALA A 67 7.21 -18.14 9.33
CA ALA A 67 6.74 -19.48 9.67
C ALA A 67 6.64 -20.41 8.44
N VAL A 68 6.87 -19.87 7.24
CA VAL A 68 6.78 -20.54 5.94
C VAL A 68 8.20 -20.61 5.34
N PRO A 69 8.52 -21.59 4.46
CA PRO A 69 9.78 -21.61 3.73
C PRO A 69 10.07 -20.27 3.03
N THR A 70 11.35 -19.89 2.94
CA THR A 70 11.79 -18.57 2.47
C THR A 70 11.48 -18.30 1.00
N GLU A 71 11.28 -19.35 0.22
CA GLU A 71 11.13 -19.32 -1.22
C GLU A 71 9.71 -18.89 -1.65
N PRO A 72 8.60 -19.39 -1.07
CA PRO A 72 7.25 -18.90 -1.35
C PRO A 72 7.01 -17.41 -1.07
N ILE A 73 7.84 -16.78 -0.24
CA ILE A 73 7.66 -15.38 0.20
C ILE A 73 7.55 -14.41 -0.98
N GLY A 74 8.23 -14.69 -2.10
CA GLY A 74 8.16 -13.88 -3.31
C GLY A 74 6.75 -13.74 -3.90
N PHE A 75 5.84 -14.70 -3.66
CA PHE A 75 4.44 -14.61 -4.10
C PHE A 75 3.66 -13.49 -3.41
N LEU A 76 4.16 -12.93 -2.30
CA LEU A 76 3.56 -11.74 -1.69
C LEU A 76 3.60 -10.52 -2.63
N GLY A 77 4.43 -10.52 -3.68
CA GLY A 77 4.38 -9.52 -4.75
C GLY A 77 3.07 -9.54 -5.55
N LEU A 78 2.25 -10.59 -5.45
CA LEU A 78 0.89 -10.60 -5.99
C LEU A 78 -0.02 -9.59 -5.27
N LEU A 79 0.22 -9.27 -4.00
CA LEU A 79 -0.57 -8.29 -3.24
C LEU A 79 -0.52 -6.89 -3.87
N PRO A 80 0.65 -6.27 -4.10
CA PRO A 80 0.71 -4.98 -4.79
C PRO A 80 0.21 -5.07 -6.25
N ILE A 81 0.39 -6.20 -6.95
CA ILE A 81 -0.25 -6.38 -8.29
C ILE A 81 -1.77 -6.26 -8.18
N MET A 82 -2.38 -6.95 -7.20
CA MET A 82 -3.83 -6.89 -6.98
C MET A 82 -4.29 -5.48 -6.63
N VAL A 83 -3.58 -4.78 -5.75
CA VAL A 83 -3.86 -3.36 -5.42
C VAL A 83 -3.80 -2.49 -6.68
N GLY A 84 -2.77 -2.67 -7.50
CA GLY A 84 -2.61 -1.92 -8.74
C GLY A 84 -3.74 -2.18 -9.74
N ILE A 85 -4.14 -3.43 -9.94
CA ILE A 85 -5.27 -3.76 -10.82
C ILE A 85 -6.58 -3.22 -10.27
N TRP A 86 -6.81 -3.31 -8.95
CA TRP A 86 -7.99 -2.76 -8.31
C TRP A 86 -8.09 -1.25 -8.52
N ARG A 87 -7.00 -0.52 -8.30
CA ARG A 87 -6.94 0.92 -8.61
C ARG A 87 -7.17 1.21 -10.09
N ALA A 88 -6.69 0.37 -11.00
CA ALA A 88 -6.97 0.54 -12.43
C ALA A 88 -8.46 0.38 -12.74
N ILE A 89 -9.13 -0.63 -12.17
CA ILE A 89 -10.57 -0.87 -12.37
C ILE A 89 -11.38 0.32 -11.86
N ASP A 90 -11.07 0.83 -10.67
CA ASP A 90 -11.77 1.97 -10.05
C ASP A 90 -11.70 3.25 -10.91
N LEU A 91 -10.60 3.46 -11.65
CA LEU A 91 -10.49 4.58 -12.60
C LEU A 91 -11.47 4.49 -13.78
N PHE A 92 -11.73 3.27 -14.28
CA PHE A 92 -12.58 3.06 -15.45
C PHE A 92 -14.05 2.89 -15.07
N ILE A 93 -14.32 2.37 -13.88
CA ILE A 93 -15.66 2.12 -13.35
C ILE A 93 -15.71 2.71 -11.94
N PRO A 94 -15.78 4.05 -11.80
CA PRO A 94 -15.84 4.67 -10.50
C PRO A 94 -17.12 4.23 -9.79
N LEU A 95 -16.94 3.61 -8.62
CA LEU A 95 -18.06 3.31 -7.73
C LEU A 95 -18.50 4.60 -7.07
N GLU A 96 -19.82 4.86 -7.03
CA GLU A 96 -20.34 5.78 -6.03
C GLU A 96 -20.21 5.08 -4.68
N GLU A 97 -19.15 5.43 -3.93
CA GLU A 97 -19.11 5.10 -2.52
C GLU A 97 -20.30 5.78 -1.86
N LYS A 98 -21.31 4.99 -1.48
CA LYS A 98 -22.21 5.42 -0.42
C LYS A 98 -21.34 5.64 0.80
N GLU A 99 -21.06 6.91 1.12
CA GLU A 99 -20.56 7.34 2.42
C GLU A 99 -21.63 7.06 3.50
N GLU A 100 -22.01 5.79 3.69
CA GLU A 100 -22.91 5.39 4.78
C GLU A 100 -22.11 5.42 6.09
N THR A 101 -22.33 6.48 6.88
CA THR A 101 -22.19 6.48 8.36
C THR A 101 -20.80 6.29 8.99
N ALA A 102 -19.68 6.34 8.25
CA ALA A 102 -18.36 6.33 8.87
C ALA A 102 -18.03 7.65 9.58
N GLN A 103 -18.35 8.80 8.96
CA GLN A 103 -18.11 10.13 9.55
C GLN A 103 -18.83 10.34 10.89
N ASP A 104 -20.07 9.84 11.04
CA ASP A 104 -20.81 9.91 12.31
C ASP A 104 -20.17 9.06 13.42
N LYS A 105 -19.61 7.88 13.09
CA LYS A 105 -18.88 7.06 14.06
C LYS A 105 -17.54 7.69 14.47
N LEU A 106 -16.85 8.32 13.52
CA LEU A 106 -15.59 9.03 13.75
C LEU A 106 -15.76 10.35 14.51
N ALA A 107 -16.94 10.97 14.49
CA ALA A 107 -17.23 12.21 15.23
C ALA A 107 -17.06 12.06 16.76
N THR A 108 -17.16 10.84 17.27
CA THR A 108 -16.99 10.53 18.70
C THR A 108 -15.51 10.40 19.10
N LEU A 109 -14.59 10.23 18.13
CA LEU A 109 -13.16 10.13 18.39
C LEU A 109 -12.54 11.50 18.66
N ARG A 110 -11.57 11.55 19.57
CA ARG A 110 -10.70 12.73 19.72
C ARG A 110 -10.00 13.02 18.39
N SER A 111 -9.69 14.28 18.10
CA SER A 111 -9.11 14.70 16.81
C SER A 111 -7.85 13.94 16.39
N VAL A 112 -7.00 13.53 17.33
CA VAL A 112 -5.83 12.67 17.04
C VAL A 112 -6.26 11.26 16.60
N GLY A 113 -7.24 10.68 17.30
CA GLY A 113 -7.78 9.35 16.99
C GLY A 113 -8.54 9.33 15.66
N LYS A 114 -9.25 10.42 15.32
CA LYS A 114 -9.88 10.60 14.01
C LYS A 114 -8.82 10.50 12.90
N VAL A 115 -7.74 11.26 13.00
CA VAL A 115 -6.67 11.26 11.99
C VAL A 115 -6.00 9.89 11.91
N ALA A 116 -5.62 9.29 13.04
CA ALA A 116 -5.00 7.96 13.07
C ALA A 116 -5.89 6.87 12.45
N ALA A 117 -7.20 6.90 12.71
CA ALA A 117 -8.16 5.96 12.16
C ALA A 117 -8.28 6.10 10.63
N VAL A 118 -8.34 7.34 10.12
CA VAL A 118 -8.39 7.59 8.68
C VAL A 118 -7.08 7.16 8.01
N THR A 119 -5.92 7.48 8.59
CA THR A 119 -4.63 6.96 8.09
C THR A 119 -4.61 5.44 8.03
N LEU A 120 -5.12 4.76 9.06
CA LEU A 120 -5.16 3.30 9.07
C LEU A 120 -6.11 2.73 8.01
N MET A 121 -7.27 3.35 7.80
CA MET A 121 -8.24 2.92 6.80
C MET A 121 -7.69 3.09 5.37
N ASN A 122 -6.94 4.16 5.13
CA ASN A 122 -6.29 4.39 3.84
C ASN A 122 -5.05 3.50 3.65
N GLY A 123 -4.30 3.22 4.70
CA GLY A 123 -3.03 2.49 4.64
C GLY A 123 -3.14 0.98 4.40
N GLY A 124 -4.24 0.49 3.84
CA GLY A 124 -4.40 -0.92 3.48
C GLY A 124 -3.42 -1.35 2.40
N ASP A 125 -3.19 -0.49 1.40
CA ASP A 125 -2.16 -0.68 0.38
C ASP A 125 -0.73 -0.53 0.93
N ASN A 126 -0.52 0.31 1.95
CA ASN A 126 0.73 0.38 2.69
C ASN A 126 1.04 -0.99 3.32
N VAL A 127 0.09 -1.61 4.01
CA VAL A 127 0.28 -2.96 4.59
C VAL A 127 0.54 -3.99 3.50
N GLY A 128 -0.26 -3.96 2.42
CA GLY A 128 -0.11 -4.86 1.28
C GLY A 128 1.23 -4.73 0.54
N THR A 129 1.88 -3.57 0.65
CA THR A 129 3.16 -3.27 0.00
C THR A 129 4.36 -3.45 0.93
N TYR A 130 4.26 -3.00 2.17
CA TYR A 130 5.36 -3.05 3.14
C TYR A 130 5.63 -4.47 3.62
N THR A 131 4.58 -5.30 3.76
CA THR A 131 4.72 -6.71 4.17
C THR A 131 5.66 -7.49 3.22
N PRO A 132 5.40 -7.56 1.90
CA PRO A 132 6.33 -8.22 0.96
C PRO A 132 7.70 -7.55 0.92
N LEU A 133 7.75 -6.22 1.06
CA LEU A 133 9.03 -5.51 1.03
C LEU A 133 9.92 -5.88 2.21
N PHE A 134 9.34 -5.95 3.41
CA PHE A 134 10.05 -6.32 4.63
C PHE A 134 10.49 -7.77 4.62
N SER A 135 9.70 -8.67 4.03
CA SER A 135 10.07 -10.08 3.91
C SER A 135 11.23 -10.35 2.95
N GLN A 136 11.44 -9.47 1.97
CA GLN A 136 12.58 -9.54 1.04
C GLN A 136 13.82 -8.80 1.55
N ALA A 137 13.68 -7.98 2.61
CA ALA A 137 14.76 -7.16 3.15
C ALA A 137 15.80 -8.01 3.88
N LYS A 138 17.09 -7.72 3.68
CA LYS A 138 18.19 -8.47 4.28
C LYS A 138 18.95 -7.62 5.31
N GLY A 139 19.25 -8.22 6.46
CA GLY A 139 20.04 -7.58 7.52
C GLY A 139 19.36 -6.32 8.07
N GLY A 140 20.04 -5.18 8.00
CA GLY A 140 19.58 -3.91 8.57
C GLY A 140 18.62 -3.08 7.69
N GLU A 141 18.22 -3.58 6.53
CA GLU A 141 17.42 -2.81 5.55
C GLU A 141 16.06 -2.35 6.11
N ILE A 142 15.39 -3.19 6.89
CA ILE A 142 14.09 -2.84 7.52
C ILE A 142 14.25 -1.61 8.42
N ALA A 143 15.34 -1.52 9.19
CA ALA A 143 15.59 -0.36 10.06
C ALA A 143 15.77 0.92 9.23
N VAL A 144 16.46 0.83 8.09
CA VAL A 144 16.60 1.95 7.15
C VAL A 144 15.24 2.36 6.60
N TYR A 145 14.41 1.40 6.18
CA TYR A 145 13.07 1.67 5.66
C TYR A 145 12.21 2.40 6.69
N VAL A 146 12.16 1.89 7.92
CA VAL A 146 11.37 2.49 9.00
C VAL A 146 11.84 3.91 9.32
N VAL A 147 13.15 4.15 9.42
CA VAL A 147 13.69 5.50 9.66
C VAL A 147 13.34 6.46 8.52
N VAL A 148 13.52 6.03 7.27
CA VAL A 148 13.18 6.84 6.09
C VAL A 148 11.68 7.13 6.05
N TYR A 149 10.81 6.16 6.36
CA TYR A 149 9.37 6.35 6.39
C TYR A 149 8.93 7.42 7.40
N TYR A 150 9.49 7.42 8.61
CA TYR A 150 9.17 8.45 9.60
C TYR A 150 9.70 9.84 9.25
N ILE A 151 10.85 9.94 8.58
CA ILE A 151 11.36 11.21 8.06
C ILE A 151 10.44 11.72 6.95
N MET A 152 10.11 10.85 5.99
CA MET A 152 9.23 11.18 4.87
C MET A 152 7.83 11.56 5.34
N LEU A 153 7.28 10.90 6.36
CA LEU A 153 6.00 11.31 6.95
C LEU A 153 6.03 12.77 7.43
N GLY A 154 7.13 13.19 8.07
CA GLY A 154 7.34 14.58 8.46
C GLY A 154 7.38 15.53 7.26
N VAL A 155 8.10 15.14 6.20
CA VAL A 155 8.15 15.90 4.93
C VAL A 155 6.76 16.04 4.32
N TRP A 156 5.94 14.99 4.35
CA TRP A 156 4.59 14.98 3.80
C TRP A 156 3.62 15.82 4.62
N CYS A 157 3.72 15.76 5.96
CA CYS A 157 2.98 16.65 6.84
C CYS A 157 3.29 18.12 6.53
N PHE A 158 4.57 18.42 6.32
CA PHE A 158 4.99 19.77 5.98
C PHE A 158 4.51 20.19 4.58
N ALA A 159 4.64 19.33 3.58
CA ALA A 159 4.17 19.59 2.22
C ALA A 159 2.65 19.80 2.17
N ALA A 160 1.88 19.00 2.90
CA ALA A 160 0.43 19.14 3.00
C ALA A 160 0.05 20.47 3.68
N TYR A 161 0.74 20.84 4.76
CA TYR A 161 0.53 22.12 5.42
C TYR A 161 0.78 23.31 4.49
N LEU A 162 1.85 23.28 3.69
CA LEU A 162 2.16 24.34 2.73
C LEU A 162 1.14 24.42 1.58
N THR A 163 0.59 23.28 1.18
CA THR A 163 -0.31 23.18 0.01
C THR A 163 -1.79 23.26 0.36
N MET A 164 -2.15 23.37 1.65
CA MET A 164 -3.55 23.36 2.11
C MET A 164 -4.45 24.44 1.49
N GLY A 165 -3.88 25.57 1.06
CA GLY A 165 -4.60 26.64 0.37
C GLY A 165 -4.73 26.45 -1.16
N GLN A 166 -4.01 25.50 -1.75
CA GLN A 166 -3.78 25.39 -3.20
C GLN A 166 -4.58 24.24 -3.83
N LYS A 167 -5.92 24.32 -3.78
CA LYS A 167 -6.84 23.29 -4.30
C LYS A 167 -6.63 22.95 -5.79
N HIS A 168 -6.11 23.88 -6.59
CA HIS A 168 -5.82 23.64 -8.00
C HIS A 168 -4.64 22.69 -8.20
N LEU A 169 -3.52 22.95 -7.51
CA LEU A 169 -2.34 22.09 -7.55
C LEU A 169 -2.69 20.68 -7.09
N LEU A 170 -3.45 20.58 -6.01
CA LEU A 170 -3.87 19.31 -5.44
C LEU A 170 -4.68 18.46 -6.42
N ARG A 171 -5.69 19.05 -7.07
CA ARG A 171 -6.50 18.35 -8.09
C ARG A 171 -5.67 17.88 -9.28
N LEU A 172 -4.67 18.67 -9.68
CA LEU A 172 -3.78 18.30 -10.77
C LEU A 172 -2.91 17.10 -10.39
N VAL A 173 -2.27 17.15 -9.22
CA VAL A 173 -1.48 16.03 -8.69
C VAL A 173 -2.36 14.79 -8.54
N GLN A 174 -3.58 14.92 -8.01
CA GLN A 174 -4.53 13.81 -7.88
C GLN A 174 -4.86 13.18 -9.22
N LYS A 175 -5.14 13.98 -10.25
CA LYS A 175 -5.43 13.48 -11.59
C LYS A 175 -4.27 12.67 -12.16
N TYR A 176 -3.04 13.14 -12.02
CA TYR A 176 -1.87 12.42 -12.53
C TYR A 176 -1.53 11.18 -11.68
N ALA A 177 -1.57 11.32 -10.35
CA ALA A 177 -1.34 10.23 -9.41
C ALA A 177 -2.34 9.09 -9.61
N ALA A 178 -3.62 9.42 -9.85
CA ALA A 178 -4.67 8.43 -10.08
C ALA A 178 -4.30 7.47 -11.24
N TRP A 179 -3.77 7.99 -12.35
CA TRP A 179 -3.33 7.15 -13.48
C TRP A 179 -1.98 6.47 -13.25
N LEU A 180 -1.07 7.12 -12.52
CA LEU A 180 0.29 6.65 -12.31
C LEU A 180 0.35 5.52 -11.26
N LEU A 181 -0.47 5.60 -10.22
CA LEU A 181 -0.48 4.68 -9.09
C LEU A 181 -0.69 3.21 -9.48
N PRO A 182 -1.73 2.84 -10.26
CA PRO A 182 -1.91 1.46 -10.71
C PRO A 182 -0.65 0.85 -11.33
N LEU A 183 0.02 1.62 -12.21
CA LEU A 183 1.23 1.19 -12.89
C LEU A 183 2.40 1.00 -11.92
N LEU A 184 2.55 1.89 -10.94
CA LEU A 184 3.59 1.81 -9.92
C LEU A 184 3.43 0.56 -9.04
N TYR A 185 2.20 0.25 -8.58
CA TYR A 185 1.94 -0.95 -7.78
C TYR A 185 2.17 -2.24 -8.56
N VAL A 186 1.68 -2.32 -9.79
CA VAL A 186 1.91 -3.50 -10.66
C VAL A 186 3.42 -3.68 -10.89
N SER A 187 4.14 -2.60 -11.18
CA SER A 187 5.59 -2.63 -11.38
C SER A 187 6.33 -3.09 -10.12
N LEU A 188 5.91 -2.61 -8.95
CA LEU A 188 6.50 -2.99 -7.66
C LEU A 188 6.28 -4.48 -7.35
N GLY A 189 5.09 -4.99 -7.60
CA GLY A 189 4.80 -6.40 -7.38
C GLY A 189 5.51 -7.33 -8.35
N ILE A 190 5.62 -6.94 -9.62
CA ILE A 190 6.48 -7.64 -10.60
C ILE A 190 7.94 -7.62 -10.12
N PHE A 191 8.43 -6.48 -9.65
CA PHE A 191 9.80 -6.36 -9.13
C PHE A 191 10.05 -7.31 -7.95
N ILE A 192 9.11 -7.41 -7.00
CA ILE A 192 9.21 -8.34 -5.86
C ILE A 192 9.29 -9.80 -6.33
N ILE A 193 8.41 -10.20 -7.26
CA ILE A 193 8.36 -11.56 -7.79
C ILE A 193 9.64 -11.90 -8.56
N VAL A 194 10.05 -11.03 -9.50
CA VAL A 194 11.22 -11.27 -10.37
C VAL A 194 12.52 -11.29 -9.58
N ASN A 195 12.64 -10.47 -8.53
CA ASN A 195 13.81 -10.45 -7.67
C ASN A 195 13.78 -11.55 -6.58
N SER A 196 12.81 -12.46 -6.63
CA SER A 196 12.66 -13.59 -5.72
C SER A 196 12.84 -14.93 -6.45
N GLU A 197 13.16 -15.98 -5.69
CA GLU A 197 13.27 -17.35 -6.21
C GLU A 197 11.92 -18.10 -6.19
N CYS A 198 10.78 -17.42 -5.97
CA CYS A 198 9.52 -18.09 -5.70
C CYS A 198 8.99 -18.93 -6.89
N TYR A 199 9.15 -18.44 -8.12
CA TYR A 199 8.74 -19.16 -9.33
C TYR A 199 9.66 -20.35 -9.64
N PRO A 200 10.99 -20.18 -9.72
CA PRO A 200 11.90 -21.31 -9.89
C PRO A 200 11.69 -22.40 -8.84
N TRP A 201 11.63 -22.02 -7.57
CA TRP A 201 11.40 -22.95 -6.46
C TRP A 201 10.07 -23.70 -6.59
N ALA A 202 8.97 -23.00 -6.91
CA ALA A 202 7.67 -23.64 -7.05
C ALA A 202 7.61 -24.61 -8.24
N VAL A 203 8.30 -24.29 -9.34
CA VAL A 203 8.42 -25.21 -10.47
C VAL A 203 9.18 -26.47 -10.05
N GLU A 204 10.34 -26.32 -9.41
CA GLU A 204 11.14 -27.46 -8.93
C GLU A 204 10.38 -28.33 -7.94
N GLU A 205 9.63 -27.74 -7.01
CA GLU A 205 8.87 -28.50 -6.02
C GLU A 205 7.68 -29.25 -6.65
N ILE A 206 7.03 -28.70 -7.69
CA ILE A 206 5.98 -29.41 -8.44
C ILE A 206 6.56 -30.53 -9.31
N ASP A 207 7.70 -30.28 -9.95
CA ASP A 207 8.35 -31.24 -10.84
C ASP A 207 8.93 -32.43 -10.06
N LYS A 208 9.29 -32.24 -8.80
CA LYS A 208 9.84 -33.27 -7.91
C LYS A 208 8.99 -34.54 -7.80
N ASP A 209 7.67 -34.40 -7.88
CA ASP A 209 6.72 -35.51 -7.77
C ASP A 209 6.16 -35.97 -9.13
N THR A 210 6.71 -35.49 -10.26
CA THR A 210 6.16 -35.77 -11.60
C THR A 210 7.21 -36.06 -12.68
N ASP A 211 7.04 -37.13 -13.46
CA ASP A 211 7.97 -37.52 -14.56
C ASP A 211 7.91 -36.63 -15.82
N THR A 212 7.07 -35.59 -15.85
CA THR A 212 6.74 -34.83 -17.07
C THR A 212 7.06 -33.34 -16.98
N ASP A 213 7.79 -32.90 -15.94
CA ASP A 213 8.15 -31.51 -15.64
C ASP A 213 7.01 -30.49 -15.90
N PRO A 214 5.79 -30.72 -15.36
CA PRO A 214 4.62 -29.89 -15.68
C PRO A 214 4.64 -28.51 -14.98
N GLY A 215 5.57 -28.27 -14.06
CA GLY A 215 5.57 -27.20 -13.06
C GLY A 215 5.43 -25.81 -13.67
N LYS A 216 6.11 -25.53 -14.80
CA LYS A 216 5.97 -24.25 -15.51
C LYS A 216 4.54 -24.00 -15.99
N THR A 217 3.90 -25.02 -16.55
CA THR A 217 2.54 -24.91 -17.10
C THR A 217 1.53 -24.82 -15.96
N VAL A 218 1.67 -25.65 -14.94
CA VAL A 218 0.81 -25.67 -13.75
C VAL A 218 0.86 -24.33 -13.03
N LEU A 219 2.06 -23.81 -12.77
CA LEU A 219 2.23 -22.55 -12.06
C LEU A 219 1.74 -21.34 -12.87
N ALA A 220 1.93 -21.34 -14.19
CA ALA A 220 1.40 -20.29 -15.06
C ALA A 220 -0.13 -20.29 -15.05
N VAL A 221 -0.76 -21.46 -15.20
CA VAL A 221 -2.22 -21.59 -15.17
C VAL A 221 -2.77 -21.21 -13.79
N ALA A 222 -2.14 -21.67 -12.71
CA ALA A 222 -2.55 -21.33 -11.35
C ALA A 222 -2.48 -19.83 -11.09
N THR A 223 -1.37 -19.17 -11.46
CA THR A 223 -1.21 -17.72 -11.27
C THR A 223 -2.24 -16.93 -12.08
N VAL A 224 -2.38 -17.24 -13.37
CA VAL A 224 -3.32 -16.53 -14.25
C VAL A 224 -4.76 -16.74 -13.77
N SER A 225 -5.10 -17.96 -13.35
CA SER A 225 -6.43 -18.26 -12.80
C SER A 225 -6.70 -17.52 -11.50
N LEU A 226 -5.73 -17.47 -10.59
CA LEU A 226 -5.85 -16.75 -9.32
C LEU A 226 -6.06 -15.25 -9.55
N VAL A 227 -5.18 -14.63 -10.35
CA VAL A 227 -5.30 -13.20 -10.69
C VAL A 227 -6.61 -12.94 -11.44
N GLY A 228 -6.99 -13.81 -12.39
CA GLY A 228 -8.24 -13.71 -13.14
C GLY A 228 -9.50 -13.83 -12.26
N LEU A 229 -9.52 -14.76 -11.31
CA LEU A 229 -10.64 -14.93 -10.37
C LEU A 229 -10.75 -13.75 -9.41
N CYS A 230 -9.64 -13.28 -8.85
CA CYS A 230 -9.64 -12.14 -7.96
C CYS A 230 -10.07 -10.86 -8.69
N THR A 231 -9.57 -10.62 -9.91
CA THR A 231 -9.95 -9.46 -10.71
C THR A 231 -11.40 -9.55 -11.20
N GLY A 232 -11.85 -10.72 -11.65
CA GLY A 232 -13.23 -10.96 -12.06
C GLY A 232 -14.22 -10.80 -10.90
N GLY A 233 -13.86 -11.25 -9.69
CA GLY A 233 -14.65 -11.03 -8.48
C GLY A 233 -14.75 -9.55 -8.11
N LEU A 234 -13.65 -8.80 -8.22
CA LEU A 234 -13.64 -7.35 -8.00
C LEU A 234 -14.52 -6.61 -9.01
N VAL A 235 -14.44 -6.95 -10.30
CA VAL A 235 -15.29 -6.36 -11.34
C VAL A 235 -16.77 -6.72 -11.11
N ALA A 236 -17.07 -7.95 -10.71
CA ALA A 236 -18.43 -8.37 -10.42
C ALA A 236 -19.02 -7.61 -9.21
N ASP A 237 -18.26 -7.45 -8.13
CA ASP A 237 -18.67 -6.67 -6.96
C ASP A 237 -18.92 -5.19 -7.32
N VAL A 238 -18.04 -4.62 -8.16
CA VAL A 238 -18.19 -3.26 -8.69
C VAL A 238 -19.46 -3.12 -9.53
N LEU A 239 -19.76 -4.09 -10.40
CA LEU A 239 -20.95 -4.06 -11.26
C LEU A 239 -22.26 -4.28 -10.49
N VAL A 240 -22.25 -5.07 -9.41
CA VAL A 240 -23.44 -5.34 -8.58
C VAL A 240 -23.80 -4.15 -7.69
N LYS A 241 -22.83 -3.33 -7.28
CA LYS A 241 -23.04 -2.17 -6.41
C LYS A 241 -23.50 -0.90 -7.13
N LYS A 242 -23.56 -0.90 -8.46
CA LYS A 242 -24.04 0.21 -9.30
C LYS A 242 -25.54 0.11 -9.56
#